data_AF-A0A451ADK1-F1
#
_entry.id   AF-A0A451ADK1-F1
#
_cell.length_a   1.000
_cell.length_b   1.000
_cell.length_c   1.000
_cell.angle_alpha   90.00
_cell.angle_beta   90.00
_cell.angle_gamma   90.00
#
_symmetry.space_group_name_H-M   'P 1'
#
loop_
_entity.id
_entity.type
_entity.pdbx_description
1 polymer ?
#
loop_
_entity_poly.entity_id
_entity_poly.type
_entity_poly.pdbx_seq_one_letter_code
_entity_poly.pdbx_strand_id
1 'polypeptide(L)'
;MHSMIAVTKQLLKSLQGAPNGFTLMDLLQRHPEVTRRTAQRQIYHLIEQGQVVAAGRGRARRYFANLESIPLEDPFPADIPLSVDSRDIIEYIDQPLHARKPVGYQRELLDAYQPNRTWYLSESLRRQLHKTGDTGQTKLPAGTYGRAILDRLLIDLSWASSHLEGNTYTRLDTRELIEHGKAAEGKEVFQTQMILNHKAAIELLVENADIAGFNRYTLLNLHSALAENLLPNPADEGRVRQHMVEIAKSVYRPLSVSARINEMLDILLDKANRISDPFEQSFFVLVHLPYLQPFSDINKRASRLAANLPLIRANLCPLTFLGVPERAYSRAILGVYELTRVELLRDLYLWAYERSTQEYIAIERGLSEPDPLRFTHRTLIKKTVRAVVTHPKQDPIRIIRRNIKETVSESDPTRDDGNIEALIIDELRRLHEGVLARYGLRPADFSQWRASQAR
;
A
#
# COMPACT_ATOMS: atom_id res chain seq x y z
N MET A 1 -30.57 20.55 -13.80
CA MET A 1 -30.30 19.93 -12.47
C MET A 1 -28.83 19.97 -12.06
N HIS A 2 -27.88 19.52 -12.91
CA HIS A 2 -26.44 19.49 -12.60
C HIS A 2 -25.84 20.85 -12.17
N SER A 3 -26.17 21.95 -12.86
CA SER A 3 -25.69 23.29 -12.51
C SER A 3 -26.21 23.79 -11.15
N MET A 4 -27.42 23.40 -10.74
CA MET A 4 -27.99 23.85 -9.47
C MET A 4 -27.38 23.12 -8.27
N ILE A 5 -27.13 21.82 -8.39
CA ILE A 5 -26.47 21.02 -7.34
C ILE A 5 -25.04 21.53 -7.08
N ALA A 6 -24.34 21.94 -8.14
CA ALA A 6 -22.99 22.52 -8.03
C ALA A 6 -22.99 23.84 -7.23
N VAL A 7 -23.94 24.74 -7.53
CA VAL A 7 -24.09 26.03 -6.83
C VAL A 7 -24.45 25.82 -5.35
N THR A 8 -25.34 24.88 -5.04
CA THR A 8 -25.71 24.56 -3.65
C THR A 8 -24.51 24.06 -2.85
N LYS A 9 -23.70 23.17 -3.45
CA LYS A 9 -22.46 22.67 -2.83
C LYS A 9 -21.41 23.76 -2.61
N GLN A 10 -21.26 24.68 -3.58
CA GLN A 10 -20.32 25.81 -3.48
C GLN A 10 -20.68 26.80 -2.36
N LEU A 11 -21.97 27.14 -2.26
CA LEU A 11 -22.48 28.03 -1.21
C LEU A 11 -22.33 27.39 0.19
N LEU A 12 -22.67 26.10 0.32
CA LEU A 12 -22.51 25.36 1.59
C LEU A 12 -21.04 25.27 2.01
N LYS A 13 -20.13 24.92 1.07
CA LYS A 13 -18.67 24.85 1.34
C LYS A 13 -18.11 26.18 1.81
N SER A 14 -18.62 27.28 1.28
CA SER A 14 -18.20 28.63 1.69
C SER A 14 -18.67 28.97 3.09
N LEU A 15 -19.88 28.56 3.47
CA LEU A 15 -20.41 28.74 4.82
C LEU A 15 -19.72 27.84 5.86
N GLN A 16 -19.24 26.66 5.46
CA GLN A 16 -18.48 25.75 6.33
C GLN A 16 -17.10 26.31 6.72
N GLY A 17 -16.48 27.15 5.88
CA GLY A 17 -15.20 27.79 6.16
C GLY A 17 -15.28 29.14 6.89
N ALA A 18 -16.46 29.53 7.38
CA ALA A 18 -16.72 30.88 7.89
C ALA A 18 -17.33 30.86 9.31
N PRO A 19 -16.50 30.86 10.38
CA PRO A 19 -16.99 30.74 11.76
C PRO A 19 -17.90 31.91 12.19
N ASN A 20 -17.74 33.09 11.59
CA ASN A 20 -18.57 34.27 11.88
C ASN A 20 -19.83 34.35 11.00
N GLY A 21 -20.07 33.37 10.13
CA GLY A 21 -21.16 33.37 9.15
C GLY A 21 -21.03 34.46 8.09
N PHE A 22 -21.75 34.29 6.99
CA PHE A 22 -21.77 35.26 5.88
C PHE A 22 -23.13 35.92 5.72
N THR A 23 -23.13 37.19 5.36
CA THR A 23 -24.33 37.84 4.82
C THR A 23 -24.58 37.39 3.38
N LEU A 24 -25.78 37.66 2.85
CA LEU A 24 -26.07 37.41 1.44
C LEU A 24 -25.12 38.19 0.50
N MET A 25 -24.67 39.39 0.91
CA MET A 25 -23.73 40.19 0.12
C MET A 25 -22.35 39.54 0.08
N ASP A 26 -21.86 39.02 1.20
CA ASP A 26 -20.55 38.34 1.26
C ASP A 26 -20.53 37.08 0.38
N LEU A 27 -21.65 36.34 0.33
CA LEU A 27 -21.79 35.17 -0.54
C LEU A 27 -21.80 35.56 -2.01
N LEU A 28 -22.48 36.64 -2.39
CA LEU A 28 -22.51 37.12 -3.78
C LEU A 28 -21.18 37.72 -4.23
N GLN A 29 -20.39 38.28 -3.31
CA GLN A 29 -19.04 38.77 -3.62
C GLN A 29 -18.06 37.62 -3.87
N ARG A 30 -18.24 36.49 -3.18
CA ARG A 30 -17.40 35.28 -3.33
C ARG A 30 -17.79 34.41 -4.51
N HIS A 31 -19.06 34.46 -4.91
CA HIS A 31 -19.62 33.70 -6.04
C HIS A 31 -20.28 34.68 -7.02
N PRO A 32 -19.51 35.53 -7.73
CA PRO A 32 -20.04 36.55 -8.63
C PRO A 32 -20.86 35.97 -9.80
N GLU A 33 -20.67 34.69 -10.12
CA GLU A 33 -21.42 33.92 -11.11
C GLU A 33 -22.83 33.53 -10.66
N VAL A 34 -23.14 33.64 -9.37
CA VAL A 34 -24.45 33.26 -8.80
C VAL A 34 -25.36 34.47 -8.67
N THR A 35 -26.53 34.44 -9.31
CA THR A 35 -27.50 35.53 -9.18
C THR A 35 -28.14 35.58 -7.80
N ARG A 36 -28.48 36.78 -7.32
CA ARG A 36 -29.10 37.01 -6.00
C ARG A 36 -30.32 36.12 -5.73
N ARG A 37 -31.21 35.98 -6.70
CA ARG A 37 -32.43 35.15 -6.58
C ARG A 37 -32.10 33.67 -6.44
N THR A 38 -31.07 33.19 -7.14
CA THR A 38 -30.60 31.80 -7.04
C THR A 38 -29.95 31.55 -5.69
N ALA A 39 -29.06 32.44 -5.23
CA ALA A 39 -28.44 32.33 -3.90
C ALA A 39 -29.49 32.29 -2.79
N GLN A 40 -30.49 33.19 -2.82
CA GLN A 40 -31.58 33.20 -1.84
C GLN A 40 -32.39 31.89 -1.85
N ARG A 41 -32.73 31.37 -3.02
CA ARG A 41 -33.46 30.10 -3.15
C ARG A 41 -32.65 28.92 -2.61
N GLN A 42 -31.35 28.84 -2.92
CA GLN A 42 -30.51 27.74 -2.44
C GLN A 42 -30.22 27.83 -0.95
N ILE A 43 -30.01 29.03 -0.41
CA ILE A 43 -29.86 29.22 1.04
C ILE A 43 -31.15 28.85 1.78
N TYR A 44 -32.32 29.21 1.24
CA TYR A 44 -33.60 28.82 1.79
C TYR A 44 -33.77 27.29 1.80
N HIS A 45 -33.42 26.62 0.70
CA HIS A 45 -33.40 25.15 0.63
C HIS A 45 -32.42 24.52 1.63
N LEU A 46 -31.21 25.08 1.80
CA LEU A 46 -30.23 24.61 2.79
C LEU A 46 -30.72 24.81 4.24
N ILE A 47 -31.53 25.85 4.50
CA ILE A 47 -32.17 26.06 5.79
C ILE A 47 -33.28 25.02 6.03
N GLU A 48 -34.12 24.73 5.01
CA GLU A 48 -35.14 23.68 5.10
C GLU A 48 -34.53 22.28 5.32
N GLN A 49 -33.36 22.03 4.73
CA GLN A 49 -32.59 20.79 4.94
C GLN A 49 -31.81 20.77 6.27
N GLY A 50 -31.95 21.81 7.10
CA GLY A 50 -31.24 21.96 8.36
C GLY A 50 -29.76 22.32 8.21
N GLN A 51 -29.16 22.22 7.02
CA GLN A 51 -27.72 22.40 6.74
C GLN A 51 -27.20 23.82 6.93
N VAL A 52 -28.07 24.82 7.01
CA VAL A 52 -27.73 26.21 7.27
C VAL A 52 -28.66 26.79 8.33
N VAL A 53 -28.11 27.48 9.30
CA VAL A 53 -28.86 28.28 10.28
C VAL A 53 -28.74 29.76 9.92
N ALA A 54 -29.84 30.50 9.99
CA ALA A 54 -29.85 31.93 9.72
C ALA A 54 -30.09 32.73 11.01
N ALA A 55 -29.16 33.61 11.37
CA ALA A 55 -29.28 34.48 12.55
C ALA A 55 -29.39 35.96 12.15
N GLY A 56 -30.21 36.71 12.89
CA GLY A 56 -30.48 38.13 12.63
C GLY A 56 -31.60 38.39 11.61
N ARG A 57 -31.80 39.67 11.23
CA ARG A 57 -32.89 40.13 10.35
C ARG A 57 -32.39 41.13 9.30
N GLY A 58 -33.12 41.24 8.19
CA GLY A 58 -32.86 42.23 7.15
C GLY A 58 -31.48 42.09 6.49
N ARG A 59 -30.83 43.23 6.19
CA ARG A 59 -29.51 43.27 5.53
C ARG A 59 -28.35 42.75 6.39
N ALA A 60 -28.55 42.69 7.71
CA ALA A 60 -27.58 42.17 8.67
C ALA A 60 -27.74 40.66 8.95
N ARG A 61 -28.66 39.97 8.27
CA ARG A 61 -28.88 38.53 8.45
C ARG A 61 -27.64 37.75 7.98
N ARG A 62 -27.13 36.89 8.86
CA ARG A 62 -25.97 36.02 8.60
C ARG A 62 -26.42 34.56 8.52
N TYR A 63 -25.78 33.81 7.65
CA TYR A 63 -25.98 32.39 7.46
C TYR A 63 -24.76 31.64 7.97
N PHE A 64 -25.00 30.54 8.67
CA PHE A 64 -24.02 29.68 9.30
C PHE A 64 -24.24 28.26 8.80
N ALA A 65 -23.18 27.53 8.47
CA ALA A 65 -23.35 26.10 8.21
C ALA A 65 -23.77 25.41 9.50
N ASN A 66 -24.85 24.63 9.45
CA ASN A 66 -25.19 23.73 10.53
C ASN A 66 -24.31 22.49 10.44
N LEU A 67 -23.34 22.39 11.33
CA LEU A 67 -22.42 21.26 11.37
C LEU A 67 -23.08 19.99 11.94
N GLU A 68 -24.31 20.09 12.47
CA GLU A 68 -25.05 18.98 13.07
C GLU A 68 -25.91 18.19 12.06
N SER A 69 -26.23 18.77 10.88
CA SER A 69 -27.15 18.16 9.91
C SER A 69 -26.52 17.87 8.55
N ILE A 70 -25.23 17.53 8.53
CA ILE A 70 -24.61 16.94 7.34
C ILE A 70 -25.09 15.48 7.31
N PRO A 71 -25.89 15.06 6.30
CA PRO A 71 -26.25 13.66 6.15
C PRO A 71 -24.96 12.83 6.03
N LEU A 72 -24.89 11.68 6.70
CA LEU A 72 -23.88 10.66 6.43
C LEU A 72 -24.14 10.07 5.04
N GLU A 73 -23.70 10.78 4.01
CA GLU A 73 -24.11 10.51 2.63
C GLU A 73 -23.26 9.44 1.93
N ASP A 74 -22.66 8.51 2.67
CA ASP A 74 -21.94 7.39 2.06
C ASP A 74 -21.86 6.16 2.98
N PRO A 75 -22.62 5.09 2.68
CA PRO A 75 -22.58 3.87 3.46
C PRO A 75 -21.17 3.26 3.44
N PHE A 76 -20.89 2.35 4.39
CA PHE A 76 -19.66 1.57 4.30
C PHE A 76 -19.64 0.79 2.96
N PRO A 77 -18.50 0.73 2.24
CA PRO A 77 -18.44 0.08 0.92
C PRO A 77 -18.95 -1.36 0.95
N ALA A 78 -19.96 -1.66 0.13
CA ALA A 78 -20.64 -2.96 0.12
C ALA A 78 -19.75 -4.13 -0.35
N ASP A 79 -18.70 -3.82 -1.12
CA ASP A 79 -17.75 -4.81 -1.65
C ASP A 79 -16.78 -5.36 -0.60
N ILE A 80 -16.77 -4.79 0.61
CA ILE A 80 -15.93 -5.24 1.72
C ILE A 80 -16.79 -6.13 2.62
N PRO A 81 -16.51 -7.45 2.70
CA PRO A 81 -17.26 -8.35 3.57
C PRO A 81 -17.13 -7.94 5.03
N LEU A 82 -18.25 -7.86 5.74
CA LEU A 82 -18.29 -7.48 7.15
C LEU A 82 -18.80 -8.63 8.01
N SER A 83 -18.08 -8.90 9.09
CA SER A 83 -18.59 -9.69 10.21
C SER A 83 -19.76 -8.98 10.90
N VAL A 84 -20.55 -9.73 11.68
CA VAL A 84 -21.67 -9.16 12.44
C VAL A 84 -21.17 -8.07 13.39
N ASP A 85 -20.08 -8.35 14.10
CA ASP A 85 -19.39 -7.45 15.02
C ASP A 85 -19.02 -6.10 14.39
N SER A 86 -18.60 -6.11 13.12
CA SER A 86 -18.21 -4.90 12.38
C SER A 86 -19.39 -3.96 12.09
N ARG A 87 -20.62 -4.49 12.01
CA ARG A 87 -21.81 -3.67 11.76
C ARG A 87 -22.13 -2.77 12.96
N ASP A 88 -22.02 -3.31 14.16
CA ASP A 88 -22.23 -2.55 15.40
C ASP A 88 -21.19 -1.42 15.54
N ILE A 89 -19.95 -1.68 15.13
CA ILE A 89 -18.88 -0.67 15.11
C ILE A 89 -19.24 0.45 14.14
N ILE A 90 -19.68 0.11 12.92
CA ILE A 90 -20.07 1.11 11.92
C ILE A 90 -21.25 1.93 12.43
N GLU A 91 -22.27 1.29 13.01
CA GLU A 91 -23.44 1.99 13.54
C GLU A 91 -23.06 3.04 14.59
N TYR A 92 -22.13 2.72 15.50
CA TYR A 92 -21.62 3.68 16.47
C TYR A 92 -20.76 4.78 15.81
N ILE A 93 -19.83 4.42 14.93
CA ILE A 93 -18.90 5.37 14.28
C ILE A 93 -19.61 6.26 13.25
N ASP A 94 -20.77 5.87 12.75
CA ASP A 94 -21.57 6.71 11.87
C ASP A 94 -22.45 7.71 12.67
N GLN A 95 -22.48 7.66 14.00
CA GLN A 95 -23.15 8.70 14.79
C GLN A 95 -22.40 10.06 14.69
N PRO A 96 -23.10 11.20 14.84
CA PRO A 96 -22.44 12.51 15.00
C PRO A 96 -21.45 12.54 16.17
N LEU A 97 -20.38 13.34 16.10
CA LEU A 97 -19.34 13.40 17.14
C LEU A 97 -19.88 13.70 18.55
N HIS A 98 -20.91 14.54 18.66
CA HIS A 98 -21.52 14.89 19.95
C HIS A 98 -22.33 13.73 20.58
N ALA A 99 -22.74 12.75 19.78
CA ALA A 99 -23.46 11.56 20.24
C ALA A 99 -22.51 10.44 20.68
N ARG A 100 -21.23 10.52 20.29
CA ARG A 100 -20.20 9.55 20.69
C ARG A 100 -19.59 9.92 22.04
N LYS A 101 -19.17 8.90 22.79
CA LYS A 101 -18.61 9.07 24.14
C LYS A 101 -17.10 9.37 24.08
N PRO A 102 -16.62 10.48 24.66
CA PRO A 102 -15.19 10.74 24.81
C PRO A 102 -14.48 9.62 25.55
N VAL A 103 -13.31 9.22 25.05
CA VAL A 103 -12.57 8.07 25.55
C VAL A 103 -11.07 8.31 25.47
N GLY A 104 -10.34 7.90 26.50
CA GLY A 104 -8.88 7.99 26.55
C GLY A 104 -8.19 6.71 26.07
N TYR A 105 -6.86 6.72 26.02
CA TYR A 105 -6.07 5.50 25.84
C TYR A 105 -6.39 4.47 26.92
N GLN A 106 -6.78 3.27 26.50
CA GLN A 106 -7.09 2.12 27.36
C GLN A 106 -5.92 1.14 27.28
N ARG A 107 -5.13 1.10 28.35
CA ARG A 107 -3.95 0.24 28.46
C ARG A 107 -4.32 -1.24 28.38
N GLU A 108 -5.53 -1.57 28.81
CA GLU A 108 -6.10 -2.91 28.84
C GLU A 108 -6.11 -3.57 27.45
N LEU A 109 -6.30 -2.80 26.37
CA LEU A 109 -6.26 -3.33 25.00
C LEU A 109 -4.88 -3.94 24.68
N LEU A 110 -3.80 -3.29 25.11
CA LEU A 110 -2.45 -3.80 24.95
C LEU A 110 -2.17 -4.91 25.96
N ASP A 111 -2.50 -4.70 27.24
CA ASP A 111 -2.18 -5.63 28.33
C ASP A 111 -2.87 -7.00 28.16
N ALA A 112 -4.13 -7.02 27.72
CA ALA A 112 -4.88 -8.24 27.48
C ALA A 112 -4.27 -9.13 26.38
N TYR A 113 -3.53 -8.54 25.44
CA TYR A 113 -2.86 -9.29 24.38
C TYR A 113 -1.63 -10.04 24.92
N GLN A 114 -1.65 -11.37 24.83
CA GLN A 114 -0.53 -12.24 25.15
C GLN A 114 0.00 -12.90 23.87
N PRO A 115 1.24 -12.59 23.45
CA PRO A 115 1.83 -13.15 22.23
C PRO A 115 1.74 -14.67 22.18
N ASN A 116 1.29 -15.19 21.04
CA ASN A 116 1.10 -16.62 20.76
C ASN A 116 0.08 -17.35 21.66
N ARG A 117 -0.71 -16.61 22.45
CA ARG A 117 -1.76 -17.17 23.32
C ARG A 117 -3.13 -16.58 22.99
N THR A 118 -3.21 -15.26 22.88
CA THR A 118 -4.37 -14.54 22.35
C THR A 118 -4.13 -14.18 20.90
N TRP A 119 -5.20 -14.09 20.11
CA TRP A 119 -5.10 -13.86 18.67
C TRP A 119 -6.21 -12.92 18.22
N TYR A 120 -5.86 -11.90 17.44
CA TYR A 120 -6.83 -11.08 16.72
C TYR A 120 -7.30 -11.76 15.43
N LEU A 121 -6.40 -12.51 14.78
CA LEU A 121 -6.70 -13.34 13.63
C LEU A 121 -6.88 -14.79 14.09
N SER A 122 -8.09 -15.33 13.90
CA SER A 122 -8.34 -16.74 14.19
C SER A 122 -7.41 -17.64 13.39
N GLU A 123 -7.23 -18.87 13.86
CA GLU A 123 -6.36 -19.83 13.16
C GLU A 123 -6.81 -20.08 11.71
N SER A 124 -8.12 -20.12 11.46
CA SER A 124 -8.65 -20.27 10.09
C SER A 124 -8.27 -19.09 9.20
N LEU A 125 -8.38 -17.85 9.70
CA LEU A 125 -7.99 -16.64 8.98
C LEU A 125 -6.49 -16.61 8.70
N ARG A 126 -5.65 -16.97 9.69
CA ARG A 126 -4.19 -17.05 9.49
C ARG A 126 -3.84 -18.08 8.42
N ARG A 127 -4.43 -19.27 8.45
CA ARG A 127 -4.22 -20.30 7.40
C ARG A 127 -4.65 -19.81 6.02
N GLN A 128 -5.78 -19.11 5.91
CA GLN A 128 -6.23 -18.50 4.66
C GLN A 128 -5.22 -17.48 4.14
N LEU A 129 -4.76 -16.56 5.00
CA LEU A 129 -3.78 -15.54 4.65
C LEU A 129 -2.45 -16.15 4.19
N HIS A 130 -1.95 -17.19 4.88
CA HIS A 130 -0.77 -17.94 4.43
C HIS A 130 -0.97 -18.57 3.06
N LYS A 131 -2.12 -19.22 2.82
CA LYS A 131 -2.41 -19.82 1.51
C LYS A 131 -2.47 -18.78 0.40
N THR A 132 -3.05 -17.61 0.67
CA THR A 132 -3.23 -16.53 -0.30
C THR A 132 -1.93 -15.74 -0.53
N GLY A 133 -1.10 -15.59 0.50
CA GLY A 133 0.13 -14.81 0.50
C GLY A 133 1.40 -15.59 0.20
N ASP A 134 1.31 -16.90 0.00
CA ASP A 134 2.46 -17.76 -0.32
C ASP A 134 3.00 -17.43 -1.72
N THR A 135 4.28 -17.10 -1.76
CA THR A 135 5.03 -16.75 -2.97
C THR A 135 5.86 -17.94 -3.48
N GLY A 136 5.85 -19.08 -2.77
CA GLY A 136 6.77 -20.19 -3.01
C GLY A 136 8.22 -19.91 -2.57
N GLN A 137 8.51 -18.70 -2.09
CA GLN A 137 9.86 -18.24 -1.72
C GLN A 137 10.11 -18.18 -0.21
N THR A 138 9.21 -18.73 0.60
CA THR A 138 9.28 -18.72 2.08
C THR A 138 10.55 -19.35 2.66
N LYS A 139 11.25 -20.20 1.89
CA LYS A 139 12.53 -20.83 2.28
C LYS A 139 13.78 -20.02 1.89
N LEU A 140 13.63 -18.96 1.10
CA LEU A 140 14.73 -18.10 0.69
C LEU A 140 15.13 -17.13 1.83
N PRO A 141 16.31 -16.48 1.76
CA PRO A 141 16.68 -15.45 2.71
C PRO A 141 15.62 -14.35 2.86
N ALA A 142 15.55 -13.73 4.03
CA ALA A 142 14.54 -12.70 4.32
C ALA A 142 14.60 -11.54 3.31
N GLY A 143 13.43 -11.12 2.84
CA GLY A 143 13.27 -10.01 1.89
C GLY A 143 13.64 -10.34 0.45
N THR A 144 13.98 -11.59 0.09
CA THR A 144 14.24 -11.97 -1.30
C THR A 144 13.05 -11.65 -2.20
N TYR A 145 11.83 -12.03 -1.82
CA TYR A 145 10.63 -11.71 -2.61
C TYR A 145 10.41 -10.19 -2.68
N GLY A 146 10.50 -9.50 -1.52
CA GLY A 146 10.32 -8.05 -1.45
C GLY A 146 11.28 -7.27 -2.36
N ARG A 147 12.54 -7.71 -2.46
CA ARG A 147 13.53 -7.14 -3.39
C ARG A 147 13.17 -7.42 -4.86
N ALA A 148 12.67 -8.62 -5.17
CA ALA A 148 12.28 -9.00 -6.52
C ALA A 148 11.11 -8.16 -7.06
N ILE A 149 10.21 -7.70 -6.18
CA ILE A 149 9.05 -6.87 -6.55
C ILE A 149 9.20 -5.40 -6.17
N LEU A 150 10.41 -4.96 -5.79
CA LEU A 150 10.63 -3.66 -5.15
C LEU A 150 10.10 -2.49 -5.99
N ASP A 151 10.44 -2.42 -7.28
CA ASP A 151 10.00 -1.35 -8.18
C ASP A 151 8.47 -1.15 -8.15
N ARG A 152 7.74 -2.27 -8.15
CA ARG A 152 6.28 -2.24 -8.13
C ARG A 152 5.73 -1.90 -6.76
N LEU A 153 6.34 -2.45 -5.70
CA LEU A 153 5.99 -2.15 -4.32
C LEU A 153 6.16 -0.66 -4.02
N LEU A 154 7.25 -0.05 -4.49
CA LEU A 154 7.51 1.38 -4.35
C LEU A 154 6.37 2.21 -4.94
N ILE A 155 5.86 1.85 -6.11
CA ILE A 155 4.75 2.57 -6.75
C ILE A 155 3.45 2.36 -5.98
N ASP A 156 3.06 1.11 -5.77
CA ASP A 156 1.72 0.79 -5.28
C ASP A 156 1.52 1.20 -3.82
N LEU A 157 2.49 0.89 -2.95
CA LEU A 157 2.38 1.21 -1.53
C LEU A 157 2.58 2.71 -1.28
N SER A 158 3.50 3.39 -1.99
CA SER A 158 3.66 4.84 -1.84
C SER A 158 2.41 5.59 -2.29
N TRP A 159 1.82 5.18 -3.41
CA TRP A 159 0.56 5.76 -3.89
C TRP A 159 -0.59 5.49 -2.91
N ALA A 160 -0.86 4.23 -2.60
CA ALA A 160 -2.03 3.84 -1.80
C ALA A 160 -1.97 4.39 -0.36
N SER A 161 -0.81 4.30 0.30
CA SER A 161 -0.65 4.82 1.65
C SER A 161 -0.75 6.35 1.70
N SER A 162 -0.28 7.07 0.67
CA SER A 162 -0.45 8.52 0.57
C SER A 162 -1.90 8.90 0.25
N HIS A 163 -2.56 8.14 -0.61
CA HIS A 163 -3.96 8.37 -0.98
C HIS A 163 -4.90 8.25 0.22
N LEU A 164 -4.65 7.31 1.13
CA LEU A 164 -5.37 7.18 2.40
C LEU A 164 -5.20 8.37 3.37
N GLU A 165 -4.25 9.27 3.10
CA GLU A 165 -4.06 10.54 3.81
C GLU A 165 -4.54 11.75 2.99
N GLY A 166 -5.28 11.53 1.90
CA GLY A 166 -5.86 12.57 1.05
C GLY A 166 -4.91 13.08 -0.05
N ASN A 167 -3.81 12.40 -0.33
CA ASN A 167 -2.94 12.74 -1.46
C ASN A 167 -3.68 12.54 -2.80
N THR A 168 -3.56 13.54 -3.69
CA THR A 168 -4.31 13.60 -4.95
C THR A 168 -3.53 13.09 -6.16
N TYR A 169 -2.30 12.63 -5.99
CA TYR A 169 -1.54 11.98 -7.05
C TYR A 169 -2.30 10.78 -7.61
N THR A 170 -2.31 10.66 -8.94
CA THR A 170 -2.73 9.41 -9.56
C THR A 170 -1.64 8.37 -9.42
N ARG A 171 -2.01 7.11 -9.62
CA ARG A 171 -1.05 6.01 -9.63
C ARG A 171 -0.05 6.12 -10.79
N LEU A 172 -0.46 6.69 -11.92
CA LEU A 172 0.42 6.96 -13.06
C LEU A 172 1.41 8.08 -12.74
N ASP A 173 0.93 9.18 -12.14
CA ASP A 173 1.81 10.28 -11.70
C ASP A 173 2.85 9.78 -10.69
N THR A 174 2.44 8.89 -9.78
CA THR A 174 3.33 8.30 -8.79
C THR A 174 4.43 7.45 -9.45
N ARG A 175 4.08 6.71 -10.51
CA ARG A 175 5.06 5.95 -11.30
C ARG A 175 6.08 6.89 -11.97
N GLU A 176 5.61 7.91 -12.69
CA GLU A 176 6.50 8.88 -13.37
C GLU A 176 7.43 9.58 -12.36
N LEU A 177 6.93 9.91 -11.17
CA LEU A 177 7.74 10.49 -10.11
C LEU A 177 8.81 9.52 -9.59
N ILE A 178 8.46 8.26 -9.31
CA ILE A 178 9.38 7.29 -8.70
C ILE A 178 10.42 6.78 -9.69
N GLU A 179 10.01 6.48 -10.94
CA GLU A 179 10.86 5.89 -11.97
C GLU A 179 11.69 6.93 -12.73
N HIS A 180 11.17 8.14 -12.90
CA HIS A 180 11.78 9.17 -13.75
C HIS A 180 12.08 10.50 -13.05
N GLY A 181 11.75 10.62 -11.75
CA GLY A 181 11.94 11.86 -11.00
C GLY A 181 11.06 13.01 -11.47
N LYS A 182 10.00 12.74 -12.25
CA LYS A 182 9.12 13.75 -12.83
C LYS A 182 7.94 14.02 -11.91
N ALA A 183 7.95 15.17 -11.24
CA ALA A 183 6.81 15.63 -10.45
C ALA A 183 5.61 15.96 -11.36
N ALA A 184 4.40 15.65 -10.90
CA ALA A 184 3.19 15.94 -11.66
C ALA A 184 2.84 17.44 -11.61
N GLU A 185 2.41 17.97 -12.76
CA GLU A 185 2.03 19.38 -12.89
C GLU A 185 0.79 19.72 -12.03
N GLY A 186 0.81 20.90 -11.41
CA GLY A 186 -0.30 21.39 -10.59
C GLY A 186 -0.49 20.68 -9.26
N LYS A 187 0.47 19.85 -8.81
CA LYS A 187 0.46 19.23 -7.49
C LYS A 187 1.26 20.05 -6.48
N GLU A 188 0.74 20.08 -5.25
CA GLU A 188 1.40 20.72 -4.12
C GLU A 188 2.70 20.00 -3.76
N VAL A 189 3.74 20.75 -3.39
CA VAL A 189 5.07 20.20 -3.06
C VAL A 189 4.99 19.16 -1.94
N PHE A 190 4.15 19.39 -0.92
CA PHE A 190 3.98 18.45 0.19
C PHE A 190 3.43 17.09 -0.26
N GLN A 191 2.61 17.04 -1.33
CA GLN A 191 2.07 15.79 -1.86
C GLN A 191 3.14 14.99 -2.59
N THR A 192 4.00 15.68 -3.35
CA THR A 192 5.18 15.09 -3.99
C THR A 192 6.13 14.52 -2.94
N GLN A 193 6.46 15.31 -1.92
CA GLN A 193 7.34 14.90 -0.82
C GLN A 193 6.79 13.67 -0.09
N MET A 194 5.49 13.62 0.19
CA MET A 194 4.86 12.46 0.85
C MET A 194 5.06 11.14 0.08
N ILE A 195 5.07 11.18 -1.26
CA ILE A 195 5.33 9.98 -2.08
C ILE A 195 6.80 9.60 -2.01
N LEU A 196 7.71 10.57 -2.13
CA LEU A 196 9.16 10.34 -2.05
C LEU A 196 9.57 9.81 -0.67
N ASN A 197 8.95 10.31 0.40
CA ASN A 197 9.14 9.84 1.76
C ASN A 197 8.71 8.37 1.92
N HIS A 198 7.57 7.98 1.34
CA HIS A 198 7.16 6.57 1.33
C HIS A 198 8.14 5.72 0.53
N LYS A 199 8.61 6.18 -0.64
CA LYS A 199 9.63 5.47 -1.44
C LYS A 199 10.86 5.18 -0.59
N ALA A 200 11.46 6.20 0.03
CA ALA A 200 12.65 6.06 0.86
C ALA A 200 12.42 5.14 2.07
N ALA A 201 11.25 5.23 2.71
CA ALA A 201 10.92 4.38 3.85
C ALA A 201 10.70 2.90 3.46
N ILE A 202 10.16 2.63 2.26
CA ILE A 202 10.02 1.27 1.73
C ILE A 202 11.39 0.68 1.38
N GLU A 203 12.27 1.45 0.72
CA GLU A 203 13.65 1.04 0.43
C GLU A 203 14.38 0.67 1.74
N LEU A 204 14.32 1.56 2.75
CA LEU A 204 14.87 1.29 4.09
C LEU A 204 14.36 -0.02 4.68
N LEU A 205 13.07 -0.32 4.54
CA LEU A 205 12.46 -1.53 5.08
C LEU A 205 12.90 -2.81 4.35
N VAL A 206 12.88 -2.78 3.01
CA VAL A 206 13.16 -3.95 2.16
C VAL A 206 14.65 -4.28 2.14
N GLU A 207 15.51 -3.25 2.07
CA GLU A 207 16.96 -3.45 2.03
C GLU A 207 17.48 -4.08 3.33
N ASN A 208 16.90 -3.70 4.47
CA ASN A 208 17.30 -4.14 5.81
C ASN A 208 16.44 -5.28 6.38
N ALA A 209 15.65 -5.96 5.54
CA ALA A 209 14.66 -6.94 6.00
C ALA A 209 15.25 -8.09 6.85
N ASP A 210 16.50 -8.47 6.62
CA ASP A 210 17.21 -9.53 7.34
C ASP A 210 17.56 -9.17 8.79
N ILE A 211 17.86 -7.90 9.05
CA ILE A 211 18.25 -7.41 10.38
C ILE A 211 17.14 -6.60 11.08
N ALA A 212 16.16 -6.10 10.32
CA ALA A 212 15.10 -5.27 10.86
C ALA A 212 14.17 -6.05 11.80
N GLY A 213 13.89 -5.46 12.95
CA GLY A 213 12.95 -5.98 13.93
C GLY A 213 12.07 -4.87 14.48
N PHE A 214 11.11 -5.21 15.33
CA PHE A 214 10.28 -4.21 15.99
C PHE A 214 11.05 -3.61 17.16
N ASN A 215 12.01 -2.75 16.87
CA ASN A 215 12.79 -2.04 17.88
C ASN A 215 12.70 -0.52 17.64
N ARG A 216 13.18 0.25 18.62
CA ARG A 216 13.13 1.71 18.55
C ARG A 216 13.90 2.24 17.34
N TYR A 217 15.08 1.69 17.05
CA TYR A 217 15.88 2.13 15.91
C TYR A 217 15.09 2.02 14.59
N THR A 218 14.55 0.84 14.28
CA THR A 218 13.79 0.62 13.05
C THR A 218 12.56 1.52 12.99
N LEU A 219 11.75 1.56 14.05
CA LEU A 219 10.52 2.34 14.04
C LEU A 219 10.76 3.86 13.95
N LEU A 220 11.74 4.39 14.69
CA LEU A 220 12.06 5.81 14.67
C LEU A 220 12.66 6.25 13.32
N ASN A 221 13.51 5.42 12.69
CA ASN A 221 14.05 5.74 11.37
C ASN A 221 12.99 5.62 10.25
N LEU A 222 12.07 4.65 10.35
CA LEU A 222 10.90 4.59 9.45
C LEU A 222 10.04 5.85 9.59
N HIS A 223 9.79 6.31 10.82
CA HIS A 223 9.10 7.56 11.03
C HIS A 223 9.87 8.75 10.45
N SER A 224 11.19 8.83 10.66
CA SER A 224 12.04 9.90 10.09
C SER A 224 11.91 9.98 8.58
N ALA A 225 12.09 8.86 7.88
CA ALA A 225 11.97 8.78 6.42
C ALA A 225 10.56 9.17 5.93
N LEU A 226 9.51 8.80 6.67
CA LEU A 226 8.14 9.20 6.34
C LEU A 226 7.84 10.68 6.62
N ALA A 227 8.57 11.29 7.56
CA ALA A 227 8.31 12.62 8.12
C ALA A 227 9.16 13.74 7.55
N GLU A 228 10.22 13.40 6.83
CA GLU A 228 11.16 14.35 6.23
C GLU A 228 10.42 15.52 5.56
N ASN A 229 10.66 16.73 6.06
CA ASN A 229 10.08 18.00 5.57
C ASN A 229 8.54 18.09 5.57
N LEU A 230 7.83 17.25 6.35
CA LEU A 230 6.37 17.27 6.44
C LEU A 230 5.83 17.73 7.81
N LEU A 231 6.68 17.77 8.83
CA LEU A 231 6.26 18.15 10.19
C LEU A 231 6.34 19.66 10.42
N PRO A 232 5.38 20.27 11.13
CA PRO A 232 5.46 21.69 11.52
C PRO A 232 6.69 22.00 12.39
N ASN A 233 7.09 21.03 13.23
CA ASN A 233 8.30 21.09 14.03
C ASN A 233 9.29 20.01 13.54
N PRO A 234 10.37 20.39 12.83
CA PRO A 234 11.38 19.44 12.37
C PRO A 234 12.05 18.64 13.49
N ALA A 235 12.07 19.16 14.73
CA ALA A 235 12.65 18.45 15.86
C ALA A 235 11.83 17.23 16.32
N ASP A 236 10.59 17.06 15.85
CA ASP A 236 9.74 15.90 16.14
C ASP A 236 10.03 14.72 15.18
N GLU A 237 10.79 14.97 14.10
CA GLU A 237 11.16 13.95 13.13
C GLU A 237 11.94 12.80 13.82
N GLY A 238 11.54 11.56 13.53
CA GLY A 238 12.17 10.36 14.11
C GLY A 238 12.14 10.29 15.64
N ARG A 239 11.25 11.03 16.34
CA ARG A 239 11.22 11.08 17.81
C ARG A 239 9.84 10.81 18.38
N VAL A 240 9.82 10.16 19.53
CA VAL A 240 8.60 10.07 20.35
C VAL A 240 8.23 11.48 20.82
N ARG A 241 6.98 11.87 20.60
CA ARG A 241 6.50 13.22 20.89
C ARG A 241 6.62 13.57 22.37
N GLN A 242 6.85 14.86 22.62
CA GLN A 242 6.95 15.45 23.96
C GLN A 242 5.75 16.31 24.33
N HIS A 243 4.78 16.42 23.41
CA HIS A 243 3.58 17.24 23.56
C HIS A 243 2.31 16.42 23.31
N MET A 244 1.16 17.04 23.60
CA MET A 244 -0.15 16.44 23.36
C MET A 244 -0.55 16.59 21.91
N VAL A 245 -1.22 15.58 21.37
CA VAL A 245 -1.86 15.61 20.04
C VAL A 245 -3.35 15.34 20.19
N GLU A 246 -4.13 15.87 19.25
CA GLU A 246 -5.55 15.59 19.11
C GLU A 246 -5.80 14.89 17.77
N ILE A 247 -6.77 13.99 17.73
CA ILE A 247 -7.17 13.31 16.50
C ILE A 247 -8.41 14.01 15.95
N ALA A 248 -8.24 14.67 14.81
CA ALA A 248 -9.35 15.33 14.14
C ALA A 248 -10.46 14.32 13.83
N LYS A 249 -11.72 14.72 14.05
CA LYS A 249 -12.93 13.90 13.80
C LYS A 249 -13.00 12.61 14.62
N SER A 250 -12.40 12.59 15.81
CA SER A 250 -12.57 11.49 16.77
C SER A 250 -12.83 12.04 18.17
N VAL A 251 -13.54 11.26 18.99
CA VAL A 251 -13.71 11.52 20.43
C VAL A 251 -12.62 10.86 21.28
N TYR A 252 -11.67 10.18 20.63
CA TYR A 252 -10.53 9.52 21.27
C TYR A 252 -9.41 10.50 21.64
N ARG A 253 -8.86 10.35 22.84
CA ARG A 253 -7.74 11.14 23.38
C ARG A 253 -6.54 10.22 23.69
N PRO A 254 -5.46 10.27 22.90
CA PRO A 254 -4.28 9.45 23.17
C PRO A 254 -3.54 9.91 24.43
N LEU A 255 -2.58 9.09 24.89
CA LEU A 255 -1.72 9.44 26.04
C LEU A 255 -1.03 10.80 25.83
N SER A 256 -1.00 11.65 26.84
CA SER A 256 -0.37 12.98 26.77
C SER A 256 1.03 13.04 27.38
N VAL A 257 1.36 12.11 28.28
CA VAL A 257 2.63 12.11 29.04
C VAL A 257 3.70 11.31 28.31
N SER A 258 4.78 11.96 27.86
CA SER A 258 5.84 11.31 27.07
C SER A 258 6.49 10.10 27.76
N ALA A 259 6.70 10.15 29.07
CA ALA A 259 7.24 9.00 29.81
C ALA A 259 6.33 7.75 29.69
N ARG A 260 5.00 7.95 29.72
CA ARG A 260 4.02 6.86 29.55
C ARG A 260 3.95 6.36 28.12
N ILE A 261 4.07 7.26 27.14
CA ILE A 261 4.15 6.88 25.72
C ILE A 261 5.38 5.99 25.48
N ASN A 262 6.54 6.35 26.04
CA ASN A 262 7.76 5.55 25.94
C ASN A 262 7.59 4.17 26.60
N GLU A 263 7.05 4.12 27.81
CA GLU A 263 6.76 2.85 28.50
C GLU A 263 5.85 1.94 27.65
N MET A 264 4.73 2.47 27.13
CA MET A 264 3.80 1.68 26.33
C MET A 264 4.40 1.28 24.98
N LEU A 265 5.24 2.13 24.38
CA LEU A 265 5.94 1.82 23.14
C LEU A 265 6.90 0.64 23.32
N ASP A 266 7.67 0.62 24.42
CA ASP A 266 8.61 -0.46 24.69
C ASP A 266 7.86 -1.80 24.93
N ILE A 267 6.72 -1.77 25.63
CA ILE A 267 5.85 -2.95 25.80
C ILE A 267 5.28 -3.42 24.45
N LEU A 268 4.79 -2.49 23.62
CA LEU A 268 4.26 -2.79 22.30
C LEU A 268 5.32 -3.47 21.43
N LEU A 269 6.53 -2.91 21.38
CA LEU A 269 7.65 -3.44 20.59
C LEU A 269 8.10 -4.82 21.07
N ASP A 270 8.18 -5.03 22.39
CA ASP A 270 8.48 -6.36 22.96
C ASP A 270 7.41 -7.39 22.59
N LYS A 271 6.12 -7.04 22.73
CA LYS A 271 5.02 -7.94 22.32
C LYS A 271 5.07 -8.23 20.83
N ALA A 272 5.28 -7.21 19.99
CA ALA A 272 5.37 -7.38 18.55
C ALA A 272 6.48 -8.38 18.17
N ASN A 273 7.69 -8.28 18.72
CA ASN A 273 8.79 -9.22 18.41
C ASN A 273 8.51 -10.67 18.85
N ARG A 274 7.65 -10.87 19.85
CA ARG A 274 7.33 -12.21 20.36
C ARG A 274 6.26 -12.93 19.56
N ILE A 275 5.49 -12.23 18.71
CA ILE A 275 4.47 -12.85 17.87
C ILE A 275 5.15 -13.65 16.75
N SER A 276 4.85 -14.95 16.66
CA SER A 276 5.49 -15.84 15.70
C SER A 276 4.84 -15.84 14.32
N ASP A 277 3.52 -15.66 14.24
CA ASP A 277 2.80 -15.66 12.98
C ASP A 277 2.95 -14.28 12.27
N PRO A 278 3.46 -14.22 11.02
CA PRO A 278 3.70 -12.95 10.34
C PRO A 278 2.45 -12.10 10.13
N PHE A 279 1.29 -12.71 9.90
CA PHE A 279 0.02 -12.00 9.68
C PHE A 279 -0.53 -11.44 10.98
N GLU A 280 -0.48 -12.22 12.05
CA GLU A 280 -0.84 -11.73 13.38
C GLU A 280 0.09 -10.57 13.79
N GLN A 281 1.40 -10.72 13.55
CA GLN A 281 2.39 -9.69 13.86
C GLN A 281 2.15 -8.40 13.05
N SER A 282 1.83 -8.55 11.76
CA SER A 282 1.43 -7.47 10.86
C SER A 282 0.20 -6.73 11.38
N PHE A 283 -0.86 -7.47 11.70
CA PHE A 283 -2.13 -6.91 12.16
C PHE A 283 -2.01 -6.27 13.54
N PHE A 284 -1.26 -6.87 14.47
CA PHE A 284 -0.99 -6.32 15.80
C PHE A 284 -0.38 -4.91 15.70
N VAL A 285 0.61 -4.71 14.84
CA VAL A 285 1.27 -3.40 14.67
C VAL A 285 0.33 -2.40 14.01
N LEU A 286 -0.49 -2.84 13.04
CA LEU A 286 -1.51 -2.01 12.40
C LEU A 286 -2.59 -1.53 13.38
N VAL A 287 -2.88 -2.30 14.43
CA VAL A 287 -3.81 -1.93 15.51
C VAL A 287 -3.13 -0.98 16.51
N HIS A 288 -2.02 -1.42 17.11
CA HIS A 288 -1.51 -0.81 18.35
C HIS A 288 -0.68 0.44 18.13
N LEU A 289 0.10 0.51 17.06
CA LEU A 289 0.95 1.67 16.80
C LEU A 289 0.14 2.96 16.56
N PRO A 290 -0.89 2.98 15.68
CA PRO A 290 -1.69 4.17 15.50
C PRO A 290 -2.63 4.42 16.68
N TYR A 291 -3.00 3.40 17.47
CA TYR A 291 -3.75 3.61 18.72
C TYR A 291 -2.92 4.34 19.79
N LEU A 292 -1.64 3.96 19.95
CA LEU A 292 -0.72 4.59 20.91
C LEU A 292 -0.39 6.05 20.54
N GLN A 293 -0.32 6.38 19.24
CA GLN A 293 0.08 7.70 18.73
C GLN A 293 1.44 8.17 19.30
N PRO A 294 2.55 7.41 19.15
CA PRO A 294 3.84 7.79 19.72
C PRO A 294 4.48 9.03 19.05
N PHE A 295 4.06 9.39 17.84
CA PHE A 295 4.61 10.50 17.06
C PHE A 295 3.65 11.70 17.01
N SER A 296 4.18 12.87 16.66
CA SER A 296 3.41 14.12 16.53
C SER A 296 2.38 14.05 15.37
N ASP A 297 2.74 13.36 14.30
CA ASP A 297 1.88 13.01 13.16
C ASP A 297 2.40 11.68 12.55
N ILE A 298 1.85 11.22 11.42
CA ILE A 298 2.39 10.13 10.59
C ILE A 298 2.20 8.72 11.19
N ASN A 299 1.61 8.62 12.38
CA ASN A 299 1.36 7.35 13.07
C ASN A 299 0.68 6.27 12.19
N LYS A 300 -0.35 6.65 11.40
CA LYS A 300 -1.04 5.72 10.50
C LYS A 300 -0.14 5.27 9.34
N ARG A 301 0.59 6.17 8.70
CA ARG A 301 1.55 5.85 7.62
C ARG A 301 2.66 4.92 8.12
N ALA A 302 3.25 5.26 9.27
CA ALA A 302 4.25 4.43 9.93
C ALA A 302 3.72 3.01 10.23
N SER A 303 2.47 2.90 10.71
CA SER A 303 1.84 1.59 10.97
C SER A 303 1.60 0.75 9.71
N ARG A 304 1.16 1.35 8.60
CA ARG A 304 0.93 0.64 7.33
C ARG A 304 2.25 0.08 6.77
N LEU A 305 3.32 0.85 6.89
CA LEU A 305 4.65 0.41 6.47
C LEU A 305 5.24 -0.63 7.43
N ALA A 306 5.18 -0.40 8.74
CA ALA A 306 5.68 -1.33 9.75
C ALA A 306 4.93 -2.68 9.73
N ALA A 307 3.64 -2.69 9.37
CA ALA A 307 2.87 -3.91 9.19
C ALA A 307 3.38 -4.79 8.03
N ASN A 308 4.17 -4.26 7.10
CA ASN A 308 4.78 -5.03 6.02
C ASN A 308 6.09 -5.72 6.43
N LEU A 309 6.78 -5.26 7.48
CA LEU A 309 8.03 -5.85 7.94
C LEU A 309 7.96 -7.39 8.11
N PRO A 310 6.98 -7.96 8.83
CA PRO A 310 6.93 -9.40 9.05
C PRO A 310 6.61 -10.18 7.78
N LEU A 311 5.82 -9.59 6.87
CA LEU A 311 5.47 -10.21 5.58
C LEU A 311 6.70 -10.28 4.68
N ILE A 312 7.44 -9.18 4.55
CA ILE A 312 8.69 -9.11 3.78
C ILE A 312 9.73 -10.07 4.36
N ARG A 313 9.87 -10.13 5.68
CA ARG A 313 10.80 -11.06 6.36
C ARG A 313 10.49 -12.52 6.08
N ALA A 314 9.22 -12.87 6.01
CA ALA A 314 8.75 -14.22 5.72
C ALA A 314 8.67 -14.52 4.20
N ASN A 315 9.10 -13.58 3.34
CA ASN A 315 8.93 -13.65 1.87
C ASN A 315 7.47 -13.87 1.45
N LEU A 316 6.51 -13.38 2.23
CA LEU A 316 5.09 -13.37 1.88
C LEU A 316 4.79 -12.16 1.00
N CYS A 317 3.69 -12.23 0.24
CA CYS A 317 3.21 -11.08 -0.51
C CYS A 317 2.96 -9.89 0.44
N PRO A 318 3.47 -8.68 0.14
CA PRO A 318 3.25 -7.50 0.97
C PRO A 318 1.81 -6.98 0.86
N LEU A 319 1.39 -6.25 1.89
CA LEU A 319 0.13 -5.51 1.95
C LEU A 319 0.31 -4.10 1.38
N THR A 320 -0.28 -3.82 0.22
CA THR A 320 -0.10 -2.54 -0.47
C THR A 320 -1.20 -1.52 -0.18
N PHE A 321 -2.33 -1.95 0.38
CA PHE A 321 -3.54 -1.13 0.56
C PHE A 321 -4.15 -0.60 -0.76
N LEU A 322 -3.78 -1.20 -1.90
CA LEU A 322 -4.31 -0.78 -3.19
C LEU A 322 -5.84 -0.93 -3.25
N GLY A 323 -6.53 0.12 -3.68
CA GLY A 323 -7.99 0.12 -3.81
C GLY A 323 -8.74 0.22 -2.48
N VAL A 324 -8.06 0.37 -1.34
CA VAL A 324 -8.70 0.59 -0.04
C VAL A 324 -9.36 1.97 -0.01
N PRO A 325 -10.68 2.07 0.24
CA PRO A 325 -11.33 3.38 0.35
C PRO A 325 -10.90 4.12 1.61
N GLU A 326 -10.54 5.41 1.48
CA GLU A 326 -10.13 6.27 2.60
C GLU A 326 -11.13 6.24 3.77
N ARG A 327 -12.42 6.33 3.47
CA ARG A 327 -13.50 6.31 4.47
C ARG A 327 -13.61 4.97 5.19
N ALA A 328 -13.43 3.85 4.48
CA ALA A 328 -13.47 2.53 5.09
C ALA A 328 -12.30 2.36 6.08
N TYR A 329 -11.09 2.78 5.67
CA TYR A 329 -9.92 2.78 6.54
C TYR A 329 -10.08 3.71 7.74
N SER A 330 -10.59 4.91 7.54
CA SER A 330 -10.87 5.86 8.61
C SER A 330 -11.85 5.30 9.65
N ARG A 331 -12.98 4.74 9.21
CA ARG A 331 -13.96 4.09 10.10
C ARG A 331 -13.37 2.89 10.85
N ALA A 332 -12.59 2.05 10.17
CA ALA A 332 -11.90 0.92 10.79
C ALA A 332 -10.94 1.34 11.90
N ILE A 333 -10.15 2.38 11.67
CA ILE A 333 -9.26 2.95 12.68
C ILE A 333 -10.04 3.56 13.84
N LEU A 334 -11.15 4.26 13.57
CA LEU A 334 -11.99 4.81 14.63
C LEU A 334 -12.63 3.74 15.51
N GLY A 335 -12.95 2.57 14.96
CA GLY A 335 -13.40 1.42 15.75
C GLY A 335 -12.38 1.00 16.82
N VAL A 336 -11.09 1.02 16.47
CA VAL A 336 -10.01 0.76 17.44
C VAL A 336 -9.91 1.91 18.44
N TYR A 337 -9.90 3.15 17.96
CA TYR A 337 -9.66 4.33 18.79
C TYR A 337 -10.77 4.56 19.82
N GLU A 338 -12.03 4.46 19.39
CA GLU A 338 -13.17 4.86 20.19
C GLU A 338 -13.80 3.69 20.96
N LEU A 339 -13.67 2.46 20.44
CA LEU A 339 -14.31 1.28 21.01
C LEU A 339 -13.34 0.19 21.45
N THR A 340 -12.03 0.32 21.18
CA THR A 340 -11.04 -0.75 21.40
C THR A 340 -11.40 -2.07 20.71
N ARG A 341 -12.17 -1.99 19.62
CA ARG A 341 -12.64 -3.12 18.82
C ARG A 341 -11.84 -3.19 17.52
N VAL A 342 -11.35 -4.38 17.19
CA VAL A 342 -10.44 -4.62 16.05
C VAL A 342 -11.14 -5.24 14.84
N GLU A 343 -12.40 -5.66 14.98
CA GLU A 343 -13.13 -6.49 14.02
C GLU A 343 -13.30 -5.78 12.67
N LEU A 344 -13.64 -4.49 12.68
CA LEU A 344 -13.78 -3.72 11.44
C LEU A 344 -12.44 -3.53 10.73
N LEU A 345 -11.35 -3.32 11.47
CA LEU A 345 -10.01 -3.25 10.91
C LEU A 345 -9.52 -4.61 10.42
N ARG A 346 -9.88 -5.71 11.10
CA ARG A 346 -9.60 -7.08 10.67
C ARG A 346 -10.27 -7.37 9.34
N ASP A 347 -11.56 -7.10 9.22
CA ASP A 347 -12.33 -7.37 8.01
C ASP A 347 -11.77 -6.55 6.82
N LEU A 348 -11.42 -5.28 7.06
CA LEU A 348 -10.72 -4.46 6.07
C LEU A 348 -9.33 -4.99 5.71
N TYR A 349 -8.56 -5.45 6.70
CA TYR A 349 -7.20 -6.00 6.51
C TYR A 349 -7.24 -7.26 5.63
N LEU A 350 -8.16 -8.19 5.91
CA LEU A 350 -8.35 -9.41 5.12
C LEU A 350 -8.66 -9.08 3.67
N TRP A 351 -9.63 -8.19 3.46
CA TRP A 351 -10.02 -7.75 2.12
C TRP A 351 -8.89 -7.03 1.38
N ALA A 352 -8.18 -6.13 2.06
CA ALA A 352 -7.06 -5.39 1.48
C ALA A 352 -5.90 -6.32 1.12
N TYR A 353 -5.65 -7.36 1.94
CA TYR A 353 -4.63 -8.34 1.68
C TYR A 353 -4.96 -9.22 0.47
N GLU A 354 -6.18 -9.76 0.39
CA GLU A 354 -6.64 -10.53 -0.77
C GLU A 354 -6.47 -9.73 -2.07
N ARG A 355 -6.85 -8.45 -2.07
CA ARG A 355 -6.62 -7.57 -3.23
C ARG A 355 -5.15 -7.35 -3.55
N SER A 356 -4.32 -7.14 -2.53
CA SER A 356 -2.87 -6.99 -2.72
C SER A 356 -2.29 -8.24 -3.40
N THR A 357 -2.65 -9.45 -2.95
CA THR A 357 -2.13 -10.69 -3.54
C THR A 357 -2.59 -10.92 -4.98
N GLN A 358 -3.84 -10.60 -5.32
CA GLN A 358 -4.37 -10.77 -6.68
C GLN A 358 -3.58 -9.96 -7.72
N GLU A 359 -3.17 -8.74 -7.35
CA GLU A 359 -2.39 -7.86 -8.24
C GLU A 359 -0.96 -8.39 -8.48
N TYR A 360 -0.33 -9.05 -7.49
CA TYR A 360 1.06 -9.51 -7.59
C TYR A 360 1.17 -10.94 -8.16
N ILE A 361 0.23 -11.84 -7.84
CA ILE A 361 0.17 -13.19 -8.44
C ILE A 361 -0.15 -13.14 -9.94
N ALA A 362 -0.94 -12.16 -10.38
CA ALA A 362 -1.22 -11.95 -11.80
C ALA A 362 0.06 -11.64 -12.62
N ILE A 363 1.10 -11.12 -11.96
CA ILE A 363 2.34 -10.65 -12.61
C ILE A 363 3.41 -11.76 -12.66
N GLU A 364 3.51 -12.63 -11.65
CA GLU A 364 4.38 -13.82 -11.70
C GLU A 364 4.08 -14.72 -12.92
N ARG A 365 2.83 -14.75 -13.38
CA ARG A 365 2.45 -15.46 -14.61
C ARG A 365 2.89 -14.77 -15.91
N GLY A 366 3.29 -13.50 -15.84
CA GLY A 366 3.75 -12.69 -16.97
C GLY A 366 5.27 -12.53 -17.06
N LEU A 367 5.99 -12.68 -15.94
CA LEU A 367 7.44 -12.65 -15.86
C LEU A 367 7.96 -14.09 -15.76
N SER A 368 8.16 -14.76 -16.89
CA SER A 368 8.93 -15.99 -16.92
C SER A 368 10.34 -15.71 -16.36
N GLU A 369 10.66 -16.24 -15.19
CA GLU A 369 12.02 -16.17 -14.67
C GLU A 369 12.99 -16.74 -15.72
N PRO A 370 14.13 -16.08 -15.98
CA PRO A 370 15.12 -16.61 -16.88
C PRO A 370 15.63 -17.94 -16.33
N ASP A 371 15.27 -19.03 -17.02
CA ASP A 371 15.65 -20.41 -16.70
C ASP A 371 17.13 -20.49 -16.24
N PRO A 372 17.39 -20.91 -14.98
CA PRO A 372 18.74 -20.96 -14.42
C PRO A 372 19.73 -21.73 -15.28
N LEU A 373 19.28 -22.77 -16.01
CA LEU A 373 20.12 -23.53 -16.92
C LEU A 373 20.55 -22.69 -18.13
N ARG A 374 19.70 -21.78 -18.62
CA ARG A 374 20.05 -20.84 -19.69
C ARG A 374 21.14 -19.87 -19.26
N PHE A 375 21.12 -19.45 -17.99
CA PHE A 375 22.14 -18.56 -17.44
C PHE A 375 23.48 -19.28 -17.29
N THR A 376 23.49 -20.44 -16.61
CA THR A 376 24.70 -21.23 -16.33
C THR A 376 25.39 -21.70 -17.60
N HIS A 377 24.63 -22.21 -18.58
CA HIS A 377 25.18 -22.82 -19.79
C HIS A 377 25.09 -21.93 -21.04
N ARG A 378 24.90 -20.61 -20.88
CA ARG A 378 24.71 -19.65 -22.00
C ARG A 378 25.72 -19.80 -23.13
N THR A 379 27.00 -20.02 -22.80
CA THR A 379 28.10 -20.13 -23.78
C THR A 379 28.05 -21.46 -24.53
N LEU A 380 27.75 -22.56 -23.81
CA LEU A 380 27.57 -23.89 -24.39
C LEU A 380 26.37 -23.90 -25.35
N ILE A 381 25.23 -23.36 -24.92
CA ILE A 381 24.02 -23.24 -25.73
C ILE A 381 24.33 -22.45 -27.00
N LYS A 382 24.97 -21.28 -26.86
CA LYS A 382 25.33 -20.43 -28.01
C LYS A 382 26.22 -21.15 -29.02
N LYS A 383 27.28 -21.82 -28.55
CA LYS A 383 28.22 -22.57 -29.39
C LYS A 383 27.55 -23.75 -30.08
N THR A 384 26.68 -24.47 -29.36
CA THR A 384 26.02 -25.68 -29.86
C THR A 384 24.94 -25.37 -30.89
N VAL A 385 24.08 -24.38 -30.62
CA VAL A 385 23.08 -23.89 -31.59
C VAL A 385 23.77 -23.45 -32.88
N ARG A 386 24.86 -22.69 -32.78
CA ARG A 386 25.65 -22.29 -33.95
C ARG A 386 26.19 -23.50 -34.71
N ALA A 387 26.80 -24.46 -34.02
CA ALA A 387 27.41 -25.64 -34.63
C ALA A 387 26.39 -26.51 -35.38
N VAL A 388 25.18 -26.68 -34.82
CA VAL A 388 24.09 -27.42 -35.47
C VAL A 388 23.65 -26.73 -36.76
N VAL A 389 23.45 -25.40 -36.72
CA VAL A 389 22.98 -24.64 -37.89
C VAL A 389 24.04 -24.56 -38.99
N THR A 390 25.33 -24.41 -38.66
CA THR A 390 26.39 -24.31 -39.68
C THR A 390 26.84 -25.67 -40.24
N HIS A 391 26.39 -26.79 -39.66
CA HIS A 391 26.68 -28.15 -40.14
C HIS A 391 25.40 -28.94 -40.46
N PRO A 392 24.58 -28.47 -41.41
CA PRO A 392 23.24 -29.01 -41.66
C PRO A 392 23.20 -30.47 -42.15
N LYS A 393 24.34 -31.05 -42.55
CA LYS A 393 24.47 -32.45 -42.99
C LYS A 393 24.75 -33.44 -41.86
N GLN A 394 25.03 -32.96 -40.65
CA GLN A 394 25.32 -33.79 -39.49
C GLN A 394 24.08 -33.94 -38.62
N ASP A 395 23.96 -35.07 -37.93
CA ASP A 395 22.87 -35.32 -36.98
C ASP A 395 22.94 -34.29 -35.81
N PRO A 396 21.91 -33.43 -35.65
CA PRO A 396 21.86 -32.42 -34.60
C PRO A 396 22.05 -33.01 -33.19
N ILE A 397 21.48 -34.18 -32.91
CA ILE A 397 21.55 -34.80 -31.58
C ILE A 397 22.97 -35.24 -31.26
N ARG A 398 23.71 -35.75 -32.26
CA ARG A 398 25.14 -36.10 -32.09
C ARG A 398 25.99 -34.88 -31.78
N ILE A 399 25.74 -33.74 -32.44
CA ILE A 399 26.46 -32.49 -32.16
C ILE A 399 26.18 -32.00 -30.75
N ILE A 400 24.91 -32.02 -30.31
CA ILE A 400 24.49 -31.58 -28.98
C ILE A 400 25.18 -32.41 -27.90
N ARG A 401 25.06 -33.74 -27.96
CA ARG A 401 25.65 -34.64 -26.96
C ARG A 401 27.16 -34.54 -26.89
N ARG A 402 27.84 -34.40 -28.03
CA ARG A 402 29.29 -34.19 -28.07
C ARG A 402 29.68 -32.90 -27.36
N ASN A 403 29.03 -31.78 -27.68
CA ASN A 403 29.38 -30.49 -27.08
C ASN A 403 29.08 -30.43 -25.58
N ILE A 404 28.02 -31.10 -25.10
CA ILE A 404 27.72 -31.23 -23.68
C ILE A 404 28.89 -31.95 -22.98
N LYS A 405 29.28 -33.14 -23.48
CA LYS A 405 30.39 -33.92 -22.91
C LYS A 405 31.74 -33.20 -22.92
N GLU A 406 32.02 -32.41 -23.96
CA GLU A 406 33.28 -31.68 -24.10
C GLU A 406 33.35 -30.42 -23.21
N THR A 407 32.21 -29.86 -22.82
CA THR A 407 32.15 -28.55 -22.15
C THR A 407 31.76 -28.64 -20.67
N VAL A 408 30.98 -29.65 -20.27
CA VAL A 408 30.51 -29.83 -18.90
C VAL A 408 31.33 -30.93 -18.22
N SER A 409 32.02 -30.59 -17.13
CA SER A 409 32.85 -31.54 -16.37
C SER A 409 31.99 -32.67 -15.78
N GLU A 410 32.54 -33.88 -15.67
CA GLU A 410 31.89 -35.00 -14.94
C GLU A 410 31.73 -34.71 -13.44
N SER A 411 32.52 -33.80 -12.89
CA SER A 411 32.48 -33.39 -11.49
C SER A 411 31.55 -32.18 -11.21
N ASP A 412 30.80 -31.69 -12.19
CA ASP A 412 29.94 -30.51 -12.02
C ASP A 412 28.62 -30.90 -11.29
N PRO A 413 28.35 -30.35 -10.09
CA PRO A 413 27.13 -30.66 -9.33
C PRO A 413 25.84 -30.16 -10.01
N THR A 414 25.93 -29.33 -11.04
CA THR A 414 24.80 -28.84 -11.83
C THR A 414 24.58 -29.62 -13.13
N ARG A 415 25.35 -30.69 -13.35
CA ARG A 415 25.29 -31.47 -14.59
C ARG A 415 23.99 -32.27 -14.69
N ASP A 416 23.17 -31.88 -15.66
CA ASP A 416 22.01 -32.63 -16.12
C ASP A 416 21.98 -32.66 -17.65
N ASP A 417 22.68 -33.65 -18.23
CA ASP A 417 22.84 -33.78 -19.68
C ASP A 417 21.48 -33.86 -20.41
N GLY A 418 20.46 -34.44 -19.76
CA GLY A 418 19.12 -34.60 -20.33
C GLY A 418 18.37 -33.27 -20.43
N ASN A 419 18.38 -32.47 -19.36
CA ASN A 419 17.75 -31.15 -19.36
C ASN A 419 18.51 -30.14 -20.23
N ILE A 420 19.85 -30.20 -20.27
CA ILE A 420 20.65 -29.35 -21.16
C ILE A 420 20.39 -29.69 -22.64
N GLU A 421 20.30 -30.99 -22.99
CA GLU A 421 19.94 -31.43 -24.34
C GLU A 421 18.56 -30.91 -24.75
N ALA A 422 17.55 -31.08 -23.89
CA ALA A 422 16.19 -30.61 -24.12
C ALA A 422 16.14 -29.08 -24.31
N LEU A 423 16.90 -28.33 -23.51
CA LEU A 423 16.98 -26.87 -23.59
C LEU A 423 17.58 -26.40 -24.93
N ILE A 424 18.64 -27.05 -25.40
CA ILE A 424 19.27 -26.70 -26.68
C ILE A 424 18.34 -27.04 -27.85
N ILE A 425 17.58 -28.13 -27.77
CA ILE A 425 16.57 -28.49 -28.77
C ILE A 425 15.46 -27.44 -28.81
N ASP A 426 14.98 -26.96 -27.67
CA ASP A 426 13.99 -25.90 -27.58
C ASP A 426 14.52 -24.58 -28.17
N GLU A 427 15.78 -24.21 -27.91
CA GLU A 427 16.42 -23.04 -28.53
C GLU A 427 16.52 -23.17 -30.06
N LEU A 428 16.83 -24.36 -30.59
CA LEU A 428 16.84 -24.62 -32.03
C LEU A 428 15.45 -24.48 -32.65
N ARG A 429 14.38 -24.92 -31.95
CA ARG A 429 12.99 -24.76 -32.40
C ARG A 429 12.55 -23.30 -32.44
N ARG A 430 13.09 -22.48 -31.53
CA ARG A 430 12.79 -21.05 -31.43
C ARG A 430 13.64 -20.17 -32.36
N LEU A 431 14.50 -20.75 -33.20
CA LEU A 431 15.28 -19.98 -34.16
C LEU A 431 14.38 -19.33 -35.22
N HIS A 432 14.50 -18.00 -35.31
CA HIS A 432 13.92 -17.18 -36.37
C HIS A 432 14.89 -16.02 -36.71
N GLU A 433 14.59 -15.27 -37.76
CA GLU A 433 15.45 -14.19 -38.28
C GLU A 433 15.87 -13.15 -37.22
N GLY A 434 14.99 -12.87 -36.25
CA GLY A 434 15.22 -11.89 -35.19
C GLY A 434 16.19 -12.33 -34.09
N VAL A 435 16.59 -13.61 -34.03
CA VAL A 435 17.46 -14.14 -32.97
C VAL A 435 18.83 -14.65 -33.48
N LEU A 436 19.09 -14.59 -34.79
CA LEU A 436 20.31 -15.17 -35.38
C LEU A 436 21.61 -14.53 -34.87
N ALA A 437 21.61 -13.21 -34.67
CA ALA A 437 22.77 -12.47 -34.19
C ALA A 437 23.23 -12.92 -32.79
N ARG A 438 22.28 -13.32 -31.92
CA ARG A 438 22.57 -13.87 -30.57
C ARG A 438 23.49 -15.07 -30.66
N TYR A 439 23.31 -15.90 -31.70
CA TYR A 439 24.07 -17.12 -31.96
C TYR A 439 25.27 -16.91 -32.90
N GLY A 440 25.47 -15.70 -33.43
CA GLY A 440 26.50 -15.40 -34.42
C GLY A 440 26.26 -16.10 -35.76
N LEU A 441 24.98 -16.28 -36.13
CA LEU A 441 24.53 -16.89 -37.37
C LEU A 441 24.14 -15.82 -38.40
N ARG A 442 24.34 -16.10 -39.68
CA ARG A 442 23.87 -15.24 -40.78
C ARG A 442 22.54 -15.78 -41.33
N PRO A 443 21.71 -14.94 -41.97
CA PRO A 443 20.47 -15.39 -42.62
C PRO A 443 20.68 -16.55 -43.61
N ALA A 444 21.81 -16.55 -44.33
CA ALA A 444 22.15 -17.62 -45.26
C ALA A 444 22.36 -18.98 -44.56
N ASP A 445 23.00 -18.98 -43.38
CA ASP A 445 23.26 -20.21 -42.60
C ASP A 445 21.93 -20.82 -42.12
N PHE A 446 20.99 -19.98 -41.67
CA PHE A 446 19.65 -20.40 -41.22
C PHE A 446 18.79 -20.95 -42.37
N SER A 447 18.78 -20.30 -43.53
CA SER A 447 18.03 -20.76 -44.72
C SER A 447 18.53 -22.12 -45.20
N GLN A 448 19.85 -22.32 -45.23
CA GLN A 448 20.45 -23.59 -45.63
C GLN A 448 20.11 -24.73 -44.65
N TRP A 449 20.13 -24.43 -43.35
CA TRP A 449 19.73 -25.39 -42.32
C TRP A 449 18.25 -25.75 -42.41
N ARG A 450 17.35 -24.77 -42.53
CA ARG A 450 15.90 -25.02 -42.74
C ARG A 450 15.62 -25.90 -43.96
N ALA A 451 16.29 -25.66 -45.08
CA ALA A 451 16.14 -26.47 -46.29
C ALA A 451 16.62 -27.92 -46.11
N SER A 452 17.60 -28.16 -45.23
CA SER A 452 18.08 -29.51 -44.90
C SER A 452 17.16 -30.30 -43.98
N GLN A 453 16.35 -29.61 -43.16
CA GLN A 453 15.39 -30.23 -42.24
C GLN A 453 14.03 -30.53 -42.92
N ALA A 454 13.78 -29.96 -44.10
CA ALA A 454 12.56 -30.15 -44.89
C ALA A 454 12.67 -31.30 -45.92
N ARG A 455 13.82 -31.97 -45.97
CA ARG A 455 14.07 -33.21 -46.73
C ARG A 455 14.12 -34.37 -45.75
#